data_AF-A0A4Q0M8A4-F1
#
_entry.id   AF-A0A4Q0M8A4-F1
#
_cell.length_a   1.000
_cell.length_b   1.000
_cell.length_c   1.000
_cell.angle_alpha   90.00
_cell.angle_beta   90.00
_cell.angle_gamma   90.00
#
_symmetry.space_group_name_H-M   'P 1'
#
loop_
_entity.id
_entity.type
_entity.pdbx_description
1 polymer ?
#
loop_
_entity_poly.entity_id
_entity_poly.type
_entity_poly.pdbx_seq_one_letter_code
_entity_poly.pdbx_strand_id
1 'polypeptide(L)' 'MEDEANVADTPDQFLKALGKSLKGTEGVDAGMADILEAHILKAAPAQNAVAQAKDAILKLAAERANPPKPEVDNG' A
#
# COMPACT_ATOMS: atom_id res chain seq x y z
N MET A 1 -1.43 -31.93 0.73
CA MET A 1 -1.97 -30.56 0.80
C MET A 1 -1.00 -29.71 0.02
N GLU A 2 -1.24 -29.60 -1.27
CA GLU A 2 -0.41 -28.85 -2.22
C GLU A 2 -1.36 -27.84 -2.90
N ASP A 3 -1.83 -26.86 -2.12
CA ASP A 3 -2.81 -25.86 -2.58
C ASP A 3 -2.28 -24.43 -2.35
N GLU A 4 -1.00 -24.20 -2.61
CA GLU A 4 -0.39 -22.84 -2.57
C GLU A 4 0.34 -22.45 -3.86
N ALA A 5 0.36 -23.31 -4.88
CA ALA A 5 1.22 -23.11 -6.05
C ALA A 5 0.59 -22.37 -7.25
N ASN A 6 -0.63 -21.81 -7.17
CA ASN A 6 -1.30 -21.32 -8.39
C ASN A 6 -2.14 -20.03 -8.27
N VAL A 7 -1.76 -19.10 -7.39
CA VAL A 7 -2.44 -17.79 -7.31
C VAL A 7 -1.85 -16.74 -8.29
N ALA A 8 -0.75 -17.07 -8.98
CA ALA A 8 0.02 -16.13 -9.79
C ALA A 8 0.17 -16.57 -11.26
N ASP A 9 -0.94 -16.81 -11.96
CA ASP A 9 -0.90 -17.09 -13.41
C ASP A 9 -0.50 -15.87 -14.26
N THR A 10 -0.53 -14.66 -13.67
CA THR A 10 -0.16 -13.41 -14.36
C THR A 10 0.70 -12.49 -13.47
N PRO A 11 1.58 -11.66 -14.07
CA PRO A 11 2.33 -10.64 -13.31
C PRO A 11 1.44 -9.70 -12.49
N ASP A 12 0.24 -9.37 -12.97
CA ASP A 12 -0.70 -8.51 -12.24
C ASP A 12 -1.22 -9.19 -10.95
N GLN A 13 -1.61 -10.46 -11.05
CA GLN A 13 -2.05 -11.24 -9.89
C GLN A 13 -0.93 -11.42 -8.86
N PHE A 14 0.30 -11.69 -9.33
CA PHE A 14 1.46 -11.77 -8.45
C PHE A 14 1.70 -10.46 -7.69
N LEU A 15 1.73 -9.34 -8.41
CA LEU A 15 2.00 -8.02 -7.81
C LEU A 15 0.88 -7.59 -6.85
N LYS A 16 -0.37 -7.94 -7.15
CA LYS A 16 -1.52 -7.71 -6.26
C LYS A 16 -1.45 -8.59 -5.00
N ALA A 17 -1.06 -9.86 -5.13
CA ALA A 17 -0.84 -10.74 -3.99
C ALA A 17 0.31 -10.22 -3.11
N LEU A 18 1.39 -9.73 -3.72
CA LEU A 18 2.51 -9.10 -3.03
C LEU A 18 2.08 -7.84 -2.26
N GLY A 19 1.27 -6.96 -2.85
CA GLY A 19 0.73 -5.78 -2.16
C GLY A 19 -0.07 -6.16 -0.92
N LYS A 20 -0.91 -7.19 -1.02
CA LYS A 20 -1.69 -7.73 0.11
C LYS A 20 -0.80 -8.37 1.18
N SER A 21 0.21 -9.14 0.80
CA SER A 21 1.12 -9.77 1.77
C SER A 21 1.92 -8.73 2.56
N LEU A 22 2.35 -7.65 1.88
CA LEU A 22 3.06 -6.54 2.54
C LEU A 22 2.21 -5.88 3.62
N LYS A 23 0.91 -5.65 3.39
CA LYS A 23 0.00 -5.09 4.41
C LYS A 23 -0.15 -5.95 5.67
N GLY A 24 -0.05 -7.28 5.52
CA GLY A 24 -0.15 -8.23 6.62
C GLY A 24 1.18 -8.50 7.34
N THR A 25 2.29 -7.92 6.86
CA THR A 25 3.63 -8.19 7.40
C THR A 25 3.92 -7.28 8.59
N GLU A 26 4.38 -7.86 9.70
CA GLU A 26 4.80 -7.12 10.88
C GLU A 26 5.94 -6.13 10.55
N GLY A 27 5.82 -4.90 11.04
CA GLY A 27 6.79 -3.84 10.78
C GLY A 27 6.64 -3.14 9.43
N VAL A 28 5.71 -3.58 8.56
CA VAL A 28 5.36 -2.85 7.33
C VAL A 28 4.25 -1.85 7.63
N ASP A 29 4.48 -0.61 7.22
CA ASP A 29 3.46 0.42 7.31
C ASP A 29 2.32 0.15 6.31
N ALA A 30 1.10 -0.05 6.82
CA ALA A 30 -0.06 -0.38 5.98
C ALA A 30 -0.34 0.68 4.90
N GLY A 31 -0.24 1.97 5.26
CA GLY A 31 -0.43 3.07 4.32
C GLY A 31 0.66 3.12 3.25
N MET A 32 1.90 2.75 3.59
CA MET A 32 2.97 2.60 2.61
C MET A 32 2.74 1.41 1.67
N ALA A 33 2.28 0.28 2.19
CA ALA A 33 1.93 -0.88 1.38
C ALA A 33 0.75 -0.58 0.43
N ASP A 34 -0.24 0.21 0.87
CA ASP A 34 -1.32 0.74 0.02
C ASP A 34 -0.77 1.57 -1.16
N ILE A 35 0.18 2.47 -0.89
CA ILE A 35 0.78 3.33 -1.93
C ILE A 35 1.56 2.49 -2.95
N LEU A 36 2.31 1.49 -2.48
CA LEU A 36 3.03 0.58 -3.36
C LEU A 36 2.06 -0.23 -4.23
N GLU A 37 0.99 -0.79 -3.67
CA GLU A 37 -0.05 -1.49 -4.43
C GLU A 37 -0.74 -0.57 -5.47
N ALA A 38 -1.01 0.68 -5.09
CA ALA A 38 -1.72 1.63 -5.94
C ALA A 38 -0.90 2.16 -7.13
N HIS A 39 0.42 2.30 -6.99
CA HIS A 39 1.24 2.99 -7.99
C HIS A 39 2.37 2.15 -8.57
N ILE A 40 2.99 1.27 -7.78
CA ILE A 40 4.24 0.58 -8.15
C ILE A 40 4.02 -0.89 -8.50
N LEU A 41 3.24 -1.62 -7.71
CA LEU A 41 3.00 -3.05 -7.85
C LEU A 41 1.90 -3.31 -8.90
N LYS A 42 2.18 -2.89 -10.14
CA LYS A 42 1.32 -3.05 -11.31
C LYS A 42 2.13 -3.66 -12.45
N ALA A 43 1.50 -4.50 -13.26
CA ALA A 43 2.16 -5.11 -14.41
C ALA A 43 2.62 -4.05 -15.45
N ALA A 44 1.89 -2.94 -15.55
CA ALA A 44 2.23 -1.78 -16.35
C ALA A 44 2.04 -0.50 -15.51
N PRO A 45 3.02 -0.11 -14.69
CA PRO A 45 2.93 1.12 -13.91
C PRO A 45 2.97 2.33 -14.85
N ALA A 46 2.36 3.44 -14.43
CA ALA A 46 2.45 4.68 -15.18
C ALA A 46 3.91 5.16 -15.26
N GLN A 47 4.28 5.89 -16.32
CA GLN A 47 5.65 6.41 -16.47
C GLN A 47 6.06 7.32 -15.29
N ASN A 48 5.09 8.00 -14.68
CA ASN A 48 5.25 8.84 -13.50
C ASN A 48 4.86 8.14 -12.19
N ALA A 49 4.78 6.81 -12.15
CA ALA A 49 4.35 6.05 -10.97
C ALA A 49 5.19 6.37 -9.73
N VAL A 50 6.50 6.55 -9.88
CA VAL A 50 7.40 6.92 -8.77
C VAL A 50 7.08 8.32 -8.24
N ALA A 51 6.78 9.28 -9.11
CA ALA A 51 6.38 10.62 -8.70
C ALA A 51 5.03 10.57 -7.95
N GLN A 52 4.06 9.82 -8.46
CA GLN A 52 2.76 9.63 -7.79
C GLN A 52 2.90 8.97 -6.42
N ALA A 53 3.71 7.91 -6.32
CA ALA A 53 3.98 7.24 -5.06
C ALA A 53 4.65 8.19 -4.06
N LYS A 54 5.64 8.97 -4.50
CA LYS A 54 6.30 9.98 -3.67
C LYS A 54 5.30 11.02 -3.15
N ASP A 55 4.45 11.57 -4.01
CA ASP A 55 3.45 12.56 -3.61
C ASP A 55 2.45 11.97 -2.60
N ALA A 56 2.04 10.72 -2.79
CA ALA A 56 1.18 10.01 -1.85
C ALA A 56 1.86 9.76 -0.49
N ILE A 57 3.16 9.44 -0.48
CA ILE A 57 3.95 9.28 0.75
C ILE A 57 4.05 10.60 1.51
N LEU A 58 4.33 11.69 0.79
CA LEU A 58 4.40 13.03 1.39
C LEU A 58 3.05 13.43 2.01
N LYS A 59 1.94 13.13 1.32
CA LYS A 59 0.59 13.35 1.85
C LYS A 59 0.34 12.51 3.10
N LEU A 60 0.65 11.21 3.08
CA LEU A 60 0.51 10.33 4.24
C LEU A 60 1.34 10.81 5.44
N ALA A 61 2.57 11.23 5.19
CA ALA A 61 3.45 11.78 6.22
C ALA A 61 2.87 13.08 6.81
N ALA A 62 2.33 13.97 5.97
CA ALA A 62 1.69 15.21 6.42
C ALA A 62 0.43 14.95 7.27
N GLU A 63 -0.41 13.99 6.87
CA GLU A 63 -1.60 13.57 7.62
C GLU A 63 -1.21 12.99 8.99
N ARG A 64 -0.14 12.20 9.06
CA ARG A 64 0.37 11.62 10.31
C ARG A 64 1.09 12.62 11.20
N ALA A 65 1.74 13.62 10.62
CA ALA A 65 2.38 14.70 11.36
C ALA A 65 1.35 15.66 11.98
N ASN A 66 0.15 15.76 11.41
CA ASN A 66 -0.96 16.60 11.89
C ASN A 66 -2.20 15.75 12.19
N PRO A 67 -2.16 14.86 13.20
CA PRO A 67 -3.34 14.10 13.57
C PRO A 67 -4.46 15.05 13.99
N PRO A 68 -5.71 14.84 13.55
CA PRO A 68 -6.84 15.62 14.04
C PRO A 68 -6.89 15.51 15.57
N LYS A 69 -7.08 16.64 16.26
CA LYS A 69 -7.24 16.63 17.71
C LYS A 69 -8.46 15.75 18.04
N PRO A 70 -8.35 14.80 18.98
CA PRO A 70 -9.51 14.06 19.43
C PRO A 70 -10.57 15.06 19.90
N GLU A 71 -11.79 14.94 19.37
CA GLU A 71 -12.94 15.64 19.91
C GLU A 71 -13.07 15.23 21.37
N VAL A 72 -12.90 16.19 22.28
CA VAL A 72 -13.17 15.99 23.70
C VAL A 72 -14.67 15.81 23.85
N ASP A 73 -15.10 14.56 23.91
CA ASP A 73 -16.46 14.16 24.26
C ASP A 73 -16.64 14.44 25.76
N ASN A 74 -17.06 15.66 26.09
CA ASN A 74 -17.43 16.04 27.46
C ASN A 74 -18.89 15.62 27.69
N GLY A 75 -19.09 14.39 28.15
CA GLY A 75 -20.37 13.84 28.62
C GLY A 75 -20.25 13.20 29.99
#